data_AF-A0A5N8WPA3-F1
#
_entry.id   AF-A0A5N8WPA3-F1
#
_cell.length_a   1.000
_cell.length_b   1.000
_cell.length_c   1.000
_cell.angle_alpha   90.00
_cell.angle_beta   90.00
_cell.angle_gamma   90.00
#
_symmetry.space_group_name_H-M   'P 1'
#
loop_
_entity.id
_entity.type
_entity.pdbx_description
1 polymer ?
#
loop_
_entity_poly.entity_id
_entity_poly.type
_entity_poly.pdbx_seq_one_letter_code
_entity_poly.pdbx_strand_id
1 'polypeptide(L)'
;MADSTRGHVDEEALDEVVRFTSDLIRIDTTNRGGGDCQERPAAEYAAEQLAGAGLEPALLERTKGRTNVVARIEGTDPSADALLVHGHLDVVPAQAEDWSVHPFSGEIRDGVVWGRGAVDMKNMDAMILAVVRAWARFGVRPRRDLVIAFTADEEASAEDGSGFLADEHAGLFEGCTEGISESGAFTFHDGSGRQIYPIAAGERGTGWLKLTARGRAGHGSKVNRSNAVTRLAAAIARIGAHEWPVRLTPTVRAALTELAALYKIEPDLDDPDGVDGLLGKLGPAAALVEPTVRNSANPTMLDAGYKVNVIPGEAVAYVDGRYLPGGEDEFRTTLDRLTGPDVDWEFHHREAALQSPVESATFARMRAAVEEFAPEGHVVPFCMSGGTDAKQFSRLGITGYGFSPLKLPEGYDYGALFHGVDERVPVEALHFGVHVLDRFLRTA
;
A
#
# COMPACT_ATOMS: atom_id res chain seq x y z
N MET A 1 38.02 -8.54 18.01
CA MET A 1 37.16 -8.16 16.87
C MET A 1 36.29 -9.36 16.59
N ALA A 2 35.10 -9.38 17.18
CA ALA A 2 34.14 -10.45 16.98
C ALA A 2 33.55 -10.33 15.58
N ASP A 3 33.36 -11.47 14.93
CA ASP A 3 32.85 -11.67 13.58
C ASP A 3 31.44 -11.05 13.46
N SER A 4 31.35 -9.79 13.01
CA SER A 4 30.09 -9.02 12.91
C SER A 4 29.28 -9.33 11.65
N THR A 5 29.56 -10.47 11.00
CA THR A 5 29.04 -10.88 9.68
C THR A 5 28.10 -12.08 9.75
N ARG A 6 27.93 -12.71 10.91
CA ARG A 6 26.84 -13.68 11.10
C ARG A 6 25.55 -12.91 11.36
N GLY A 7 24.58 -13.02 10.45
CA GLY A 7 23.25 -12.43 10.63
C GLY A 7 22.60 -12.91 11.92
N HIS A 8 21.71 -12.10 12.51
CA HIS A 8 20.99 -12.43 13.74
C HIS A 8 19.66 -13.16 13.43
N VAL A 9 19.67 -13.94 12.36
CA VAL A 9 18.54 -14.73 11.87
C VAL A 9 19.00 -16.19 11.92
N ASP A 10 18.41 -16.95 12.83
CA ASP A 10 18.62 -18.39 12.99
C ASP A 10 17.57 -19.21 12.24
N GLU A 11 17.77 -20.53 12.18
CA GLU A 11 16.80 -21.47 11.59
C GLU A 11 15.44 -21.37 12.30
N GLU A 12 15.42 -21.10 13.61
CA GLU A 12 14.18 -20.87 14.36
C GLU A 12 13.42 -19.63 13.85
N ALA A 13 14.10 -18.53 13.50
CA ALA A 13 13.45 -17.35 12.90
C ALA A 13 12.85 -17.66 11.52
N LEU A 14 13.52 -18.51 10.73
CA LEU A 14 13.03 -18.93 9.41
C LEU A 14 11.80 -19.84 9.54
N ASP A 15 11.80 -20.78 10.48
CA ASP A 15 10.63 -21.60 10.80
C ASP A 15 9.49 -20.75 11.38
N GLU A 16 9.82 -19.77 12.23
CA GLU A 16 8.88 -18.85 12.86
C GLU A 16 8.16 -18.00 11.82
N VAL A 17 8.83 -17.40 10.83
CA VAL A 17 8.14 -16.58 9.83
C VAL A 17 7.13 -17.38 9.02
N VAL A 18 7.46 -18.62 8.65
CA VAL A 18 6.55 -19.51 7.91
C VAL A 18 5.35 -19.89 8.77
N ARG A 19 5.59 -20.29 10.02
CA ARG A 19 4.54 -20.64 10.97
C ARG A 19 3.66 -19.44 11.29
N PHE A 20 4.23 -18.28 11.56
CA PHE A 20 3.49 -17.07 11.92
C PHE A 20 2.62 -16.58 10.76
N THR A 21 3.13 -16.63 9.54
CA THR A 21 2.33 -16.34 8.33
C THR A 21 1.13 -17.30 8.25
N SER A 22 1.40 -18.60 8.41
CA SER A 22 0.38 -19.67 8.39
C SER A 22 -0.68 -19.49 9.48
N ASP A 23 -0.27 -19.18 10.71
CA ASP A 23 -1.17 -19.02 11.85
C ASP A 23 -1.99 -17.73 11.77
N LEU A 24 -1.39 -16.61 11.35
CA LEU A 24 -2.13 -15.37 11.10
C LEU A 24 -3.18 -15.56 10.01
N ILE A 25 -2.87 -16.27 8.92
CA ILE A 25 -3.82 -16.57 7.82
C ILE A 25 -5.02 -17.39 8.34
N ARG A 26 -4.80 -18.31 9.29
CA ARG A 26 -5.91 -19.11 9.87
C ARG A 26 -6.90 -18.29 10.66
N ILE A 27 -6.52 -17.08 11.09
CA ILE A 27 -7.38 -16.16 11.81
C ILE A 27 -8.13 -15.30 10.79
N ASP A 28 -9.39 -15.66 10.54
CA ASP A 28 -10.27 -14.91 9.64
C ASP A 28 -10.54 -13.52 10.22
N THR A 29 -10.04 -12.53 9.48
CA THR A 29 -10.06 -11.08 9.77
C THR A 29 -10.57 -10.35 8.53
N THR A 30 -11.52 -10.98 7.83
CA THR A 30 -12.12 -10.44 6.61
C THR A 30 -12.82 -9.11 6.85
N ASN A 31 -12.27 -8.00 6.34
CA ASN A 31 -12.87 -6.68 6.38
C ASN A 31 -13.73 -6.43 5.14
N ARG A 32 -15.04 -6.24 5.33
CA ARG A 32 -16.01 -5.94 4.25
C ARG A 32 -16.32 -4.45 4.12
N GLY A 33 -15.68 -3.60 4.93
CA GLY A 33 -16.00 -2.18 5.10
C GLY A 33 -17.29 -1.91 5.89
N GLY A 34 -17.92 -2.95 6.45
CA GLY A 34 -19.15 -2.85 7.24
C GLY A 34 -18.94 -2.76 8.76
N GLY A 35 -17.69 -2.79 9.22
CA GLY A 35 -17.34 -2.83 10.64
C GLY A 35 -17.61 -4.18 11.33
N ASP A 36 -17.78 -5.26 10.56
CA ASP A 36 -18.09 -6.60 11.05
C ASP A 36 -16.85 -7.48 11.30
N CYS A 37 -15.68 -7.04 10.84
CA CYS A 37 -14.43 -7.75 11.03
C CYS A 37 -13.98 -7.75 12.51
N GLN A 38 -13.22 -8.79 12.87
CA GLN A 38 -12.78 -9.10 14.22
C GLN A 38 -11.28 -9.41 14.24
N GLU A 39 -10.43 -8.39 14.30
CA GLU A 39 -8.97 -8.52 14.38
C GLU A 39 -8.44 -8.94 15.75
N ARG A 40 -9.25 -8.84 16.81
CA ARG A 40 -8.85 -9.16 18.19
C ARG A 40 -8.03 -10.45 18.32
N PRO A 41 -8.42 -11.60 17.73
CA PRO A 41 -7.63 -12.82 17.89
C PRO A 41 -6.26 -12.74 17.19
N ALA A 42 -6.15 -12.04 16.06
CA ALA A 42 -4.88 -11.84 15.36
C ALA A 42 -3.99 -10.84 16.14
N ALA A 43 -4.59 -9.80 16.70
CA ALA A 43 -3.91 -8.84 17.57
C ALA A 43 -3.37 -9.52 18.84
N GLU A 44 -4.16 -10.39 19.49
CA GLU A 44 -3.72 -11.16 20.65
C GLU A 44 -2.59 -12.12 20.29
N TYR A 45 -2.65 -12.76 19.12
CA TYR A 45 -1.56 -13.60 18.62
C TYR A 45 -0.26 -12.81 18.42
N ALA A 46 -0.32 -11.66 17.74
CA ALA A 46 0.85 -10.81 17.52
C ALA A 46 1.41 -10.26 18.84
N ALA A 47 0.54 -9.83 19.75
CA ALA A 47 0.91 -9.40 21.10
C ALA A 47 1.59 -10.53 21.89
N GLU A 48 1.12 -11.77 21.80
CA GLU A 48 1.76 -12.92 22.44
C GLU A 48 3.20 -13.14 21.91
N GLN A 49 3.40 -13.01 20.59
CA GLN A 49 4.74 -13.15 20.00
C GLN A 49 5.69 -12.04 20.45
N LEU A 50 5.21 -10.80 20.52
CA LEU A 50 5.98 -9.65 21.04
C LEU A 50 6.28 -9.78 22.53
N ALA A 51 5.30 -10.21 23.34
CA ALA A 51 5.48 -10.46 24.77
C ALA A 51 6.48 -11.60 25.03
N GLY A 52 6.46 -12.65 24.20
CA GLY A 52 7.46 -13.71 24.21
C GLY A 52 8.89 -13.22 23.91
N ALA A 53 9.04 -12.07 23.25
CA ALA A 53 10.31 -11.39 23.04
C ALA A 53 10.70 -10.43 24.18
N GLY A 54 9.89 -10.37 25.26
CA GLY A 54 10.13 -9.51 26.42
C GLY A 54 9.64 -8.07 26.27
N LEU A 55 8.73 -7.81 25.31
CA LEU A 55 8.07 -6.51 25.14
C LEU A 55 6.74 -6.45 25.88
N GLU A 56 6.23 -5.24 26.10
CA GLU A 56 4.94 -4.99 26.74
C GLU A 56 3.96 -4.38 25.72
N PRO A 57 3.34 -5.19 24.84
CA PRO A 57 2.44 -4.69 23.80
C PRO A 57 1.13 -4.14 24.39
N ALA A 58 0.74 -2.95 23.94
CA ALA A 58 -0.56 -2.36 24.21
C ALA A 58 -1.58 -2.82 23.17
N LEU A 59 -2.72 -3.37 23.62
CA LEU A 59 -3.88 -3.66 22.77
C LEU A 59 -4.88 -2.51 22.87
N LEU A 60 -5.25 -1.93 21.74
CA LEU A 60 -6.03 -0.69 21.65
C LEU A 60 -7.23 -0.87 20.75
N GLU A 61 -8.43 -0.53 21.23
CA GLU A 61 -9.70 -0.71 20.51
C GLU A 61 -10.52 0.58 20.57
N ARG A 62 -10.89 1.11 19.40
CA ARG A 62 -11.98 2.10 19.28
C ARG A 62 -13.33 1.40 19.29
N THR A 63 -13.46 0.40 18.42
CA THR A 63 -14.61 -0.49 18.34
C THR A 63 -14.22 -1.87 18.86
N LYS A 64 -15.07 -2.46 19.70
CA LYS A 64 -14.81 -3.79 20.30
C LYS A 64 -14.57 -4.83 19.20
N GLY A 65 -13.44 -5.53 19.25
CA GLY A 65 -13.05 -6.53 18.25
C GLY A 65 -12.12 -5.99 17.16
N ARG A 66 -12.08 -4.67 16.95
CA ARG A 66 -11.20 -3.97 16.01
C ARG A 66 -9.94 -3.55 16.74
N THR A 67 -9.01 -4.48 16.91
CA THR A 67 -7.89 -4.33 17.85
C THR A 67 -6.59 -4.04 17.15
N ASN A 68 -5.92 -2.98 17.59
CA ASN A 68 -4.55 -2.63 17.22
C ASN A 68 -3.58 -3.13 18.29
N VAL A 69 -2.32 -3.35 17.91
CA VAL A 69 -1.22 -3.70 18.81
C VAL A 69 -0.10 -2.70 18.63
N VAL A 70 0.43 -2.12 19.72
CA VAL A 70 1.60 -1.25 19.66
C VAL A 70 2.63 -1.66 20.71
N ALA A 71 3.89 -1.79 20.32
CA ALA A 71 5.00 -2.06 21.23
C ALA A 71 6.22 -1.21 20.86
N ARG A 72 7.10 -0.93 21.83
CA ARG A 72 8.35 -0.19 21.61
C ARG A 72 9.55 -1.04 22.02
N ILE A 73 10.56 -1.06 21.15
CA ILE A 73 11.89 -1.61 21.42
C ILE A 73 12.83 -0.44 21.62
N GLU A 74 13.39 -0.31 22.83
CA GLU A 74 14.34 0.76 23.14
C GLU A 74 15.68 0.56 22.41
N GLY A 75 16.07 1.58 21.66
CA GLY A 75 17.35 1.69 20.98
C GLY A 75 18.53 1.87 21.94
N THR A 76 19.73 1.77 21.40
CA THR A 76 20.98 1.97 22.15
C THR A 76 21.46 3.42 22.14
N ASP A 77 20.98 4.23 21.21
CA ASP A 77 21.28 5.66 21.07
C ASP A 77 20.03 6.50 21.42
N PRO A 78 19.96 7.09 22.63
CA PRO A 78 18.82 7.89 23.06
C PRO A 78 18.70 9.24 22.34
N SER A 79 19.68 9.62 21.51
CA SER A 79 19.62 10.84 20.69
C SER A 79 19.07 10.60 19.28
N ALA A 80 18.88 9.34 18.89
CA ALA A 80 18.36 8.98 17.59
C ALA A 80 16.83 8.99 17.58
N ASP A 81 16.25 9.60 16.55
CA ASP A 81 14.82 9.54 16.30
C ASP A 81 14.36 8.09 16.08
N ALA A 82 13.14 7.78 16.51
CA ALA A 82 12.55 6.45 16.39
C ALA A 82 12.10 6.14 14.95
N LEU A 83 11.98 4.85 14.65
CA LEU A 83 11.41 4.33 13.40
C LEU A 83 10.10 3.60 13.70
N LEU A 84 9.05 3.95 12.98
CA LEU A 84 7.82 3.16 12.95
C LEU A 84 7.99 1.97 12.00
N VAL A 85 7.61 0.78 12.45
CA VAL A 85 7.53 -0.44 11.63
C VAL A 85 6.11 -0.95 11.78
N HIS A 86 5.31 -0.89 10.72
CA HIS A 86 3.90 -1.21 10.83
C HIS A 86 3.38 -2.11 9.72
N GLY A 87 2.27 -2.79 10.03
CA GLY A 87 1.44 -3.56 9.12
C GLY A 87 0.01 -3.65 9.64
N HIS A 88 -0.89 -4.21 8.84
CA HIS A 88 -2.31 -4.36 9.16
C HIS A 88 -2.70 -5.83 9.25
N LEU A 89 -3.65 -6.13 10.14
CA LEU A 89 -4.06 -7.49 10.50
C LEU A 89 -5.28 -7.96 9.70
N ASP A 90 -6.06 -7.03 9.16
CA ASP A 90 -7.23 -7.34 8.37
C ASP A 90 -6.89 -7.75 6.94
N VAL A 91 -7.87 -8.30 6.24
CA VAL A 91 -7.71 -8.75 4.86
C VAL A 91 -9.00 -8.53 4.09
N VAL A 92 -8.90 -8.29 2.78
CA VAL A 92 -10.10 -8.26 1.92
C VAL A 92 -10.87 -9.59 1.88
N PRO A 93 -12.16 -9.57 1.48
CA PRO A 93 -12.96 -10.78 1.35
C PRO A 93 -12.38 -11.81 0.37
N ALA A 94 -12.64 -13.09 0.69
CA ALA A 94 -12.36 -14.22 -0.18
C ALA A 94 -13.57 -15.16 -0.24
N GLN A 95 -13.92 -15.63 -1.44
CA GLN A 95 -14.99 -16.62 -1.64
C GLN A 95 -14.37 -18.01 -1.72
N ALA A 96 -14.57 -18.84 -0.71
CA ALA A 96 -13.89 -20.14 -0.63
C ALA A 96 -14.14 -21.07 -1.84
N GLU A 97 -15.27 -20.91 -2.53
CA GLU A 97 -15.62 -21.68 -3.72
C GLU A 97 -14.76 -21.36 -4.96
N ASP A 98 -14.17 -20.17 -5.00
CA ASP A 98 -13.27 -19.75 -6.09
C ASP A 98 -11.84 -20.26 -5.89
N TRP A 99 -11.50 -20.75 -4.69
CA TRP A 99 -10.13 -21.04 -4.31
C TRP A 99 -9.78 -22.53 -4.42
N SER A 100 -8.58 -22.79 -4.93
CA SER A 100 -7.97 -24.12 -4.99
C SER A 100 -7.65 -24.69 -3.60
N VAL A 101 -7.37 -23.80 -2.64
CA VAL A 101 -7.12 -24.11 -1.22
C VAL A 101 -7.93 -23.12 -0.39
N HIS A 102 -8.60 -23.59 0.66
CA HIS A 102 -9.44 -22.72 1.48
C HIS A 102 -8.67 -21.45 1.91
N PRO A 103 -9.21 -20.23 1.71
CA PRO A 103 -8.47 -18.97 1.86
C PRO A 103 -7.91 -18.76 3.27
N PHE A 104 -8.56 -19.31 4.29
CA PHE A 104 -8.11 -19.23 5.70
C PHE A 104 -7.50 -20.55 6.21
N SER A 105 -6.90 -21.35 5.33
CA SER A 105 -6.27 -22.62 5.73
C SER A 105 -4.89 -22.43 6.38
N GLY A 106 -4.14 -21.42 5.93
CA GLY A 106 -2.71 -21.28 6.23
C GLY A 106 -1.91 -22.51 5.77
N GLU A 107 -2.39 -23.26 4.77
CA GLU A 107 -1.76 -24.53 4.38
C GLU A 107 -0.34 -24.28 3.84
N ILE A 108 0.64 -25.01 4.35
CA ILE A 108 2.01 -25.00 3.82
C ILE A 108 2.12 -26.20 2.88
N ARG A 109 2.12 -25.95 1.57
CA ARG A 109 2.16 -27.00 0.56
C ARG A 109 2.96 -26.54 -0.65
N ASP A 110 3.78 -27.42 -1.21
CA ASP A 110 4.57 -27.17 -2.43
C ASP A 110 5.50 -25.96 -2.33
N GLY A 111 6.09 -25.75 -1.15
CA GLY A 111 7.06 -24.67 -0.91
C GLY A 111 6.44 -23.27 -0.80
N VAL A 112 5.11 -23.17 -0.65
CA VAL A 112 4.41 -21.90 -0.44
C VAL A 112 3.46 -22.01 0.76
N VAL A 113 3.15 -20.87 1.38
CA VAL A 113 2.08 -20.72 2.38
C VAL A 113 0.85 -20.19 1.68
N TRP A 114 -0.26 -20.93 1.72
CA TRP A 114 -1.51 -20.61 1.05
C TRP A 114 -2.47 -19.83 1.96
N GLY A 115 -3.07 -18.80 1.40
CA GLY A 115 -4.25 -18.16 1.96
C GLY A 115 -4.30 -16.64 1.76
N ARG A 116 -5.48 -16.09 2.03
CA ARG A 116 -5.74 -14.66 2.03
C ARG A 116 -4.91 -13.98 3.12
N GLY A 117 -4.14 -12.97 2.73
CA GLY A 117 -3.18 -12.29 3.59
C GLY A 117 -1.75 -12.80 3.49
N ALA A 118 -1.48 -13.81 2.66
CA ALA A 118 -0.12 -14.29 2.40
C ALA A 118 0.78 -13.24 1.72
N VAL A 119 0.19 -12.29 1.01
CA VAL A 119 0.86 -11.19 0.31
C VAL A 119 0.50 -9.85 0.95
N ASP A 120 -0.77 -9.66 1.31
CA ASP A 120 -1.31 -8.39 1.85
C ASP A 120 -2.09 -8.60 3.16
N MET A 121 -1.47 -8.43 4.33
CA MET A 121 -0.01 -8.28 4.49
C MET A 121 0.57 -9.08 5.66
N LYS A 122 -0.09 -10.17 6.06
CA LYS A 122 0.28 -10.99 7.23
C LYS A 122 1.66 -11.65 7.11
N ASN A 123 2.19 -11.78 5.90
CA ASN A 123 3.59 -12.16 5.69
C ASN A 123 4.57 -11.13 6.27
N MET A 124 4.33 -9.83 6.05
CA MET A 124 5.18 -8.78 6.58
C MET A 124 5.06 -8.71 8.11
N ASP A 125 3.86 -8.88 8.65
CA ASP A 125 3.66 -8.98 10.10
C ASP A 125 4.46 -10.15 10.68
N ALA A 126 4.39 -11.31 10.05
CA ALA A 126 5.15 -12.49 10.43
C ALA A 126 6.68 -12.24 10.35
N MET A 127 7.15 -11.51 9.34
CA MET A 127 8.57 -11.13 9.21
C MET A 127 9.01 -10.22 10.35
N ILE A 128 8.19 -9.22 10.72
CA ILE A 128 8.46 -8.33 11.85
C ILE A 128 8.55 -9.14 13.15
N LEU A 129 7.56 -9.99 13.42
CA LEU A 129 7.51 -10.83 14.62
C LEU A 129 8.71 -11.78 14.71
N ALA A 130 9.10 -12.42 13.60
CA ALA A 130 10.25 -13.33 13.55
C ALA A 130 11.58 -12.62 13.83
N VAL A 131 11.81 -11.44 13.23
CA VAL A 131 13.02 -10.64 13.48
C VAL A 131 13.12 -10.21 14.94
N VAL A 132 12.02 -9.73 15.52
CA VAL A 132 11.98 -9.27 16.92
C VAL A 132 12.26 -10.42 17.89
N ARG A 133 11.68 -11.59 17.65
CA ARG A 133 11.95 -12.78 18.48
C ARG A 133 13.38 -13.27 18.34
N ALA A 134 13.95 -13.25 17.13
CA ALA A 134 15.35 -13.57 16.90
C ALA A 134 16.26 -12.59 17.67
N TRP A 135 15.97 -11.29 17.62
CA TRP A 135 16.72 -10.29 18.38
C TRP A 135 16.67 -10.53 19.89
N ALA A 136 15.51 -10.92 20.44
CA ALA A 136 15.40 -11.29 21.84
C ALA A 136 16.27 -12.51 22.19
N ARG A 137 16.30 -13.55 21.33
CA ARG A 137 17.18 -14.72 21.51
C ARG A 137 18.66 -14.35 21.49
N PHE A 138 19.06 -13.47 20.58
CA PHE A 138 20.46 -13.05 20.39
C PHE A 138 20.89 -11.88 21.28
N GLY A 139 19.97 -11.24 22.02
CA GLY A 139 20.24 -10.04 22.81
C GLY A 139 20.58 -8.81 21.96
N VAL A 140 20.02 -8.72 20.75
CA VAL A 140 20.21 -7.59 19.84
C VAL A 140 19.33 -6.43 20.26
N ARG A 141 19.91 -5.24 20.30
CA ARG A 141 19.17 -3.97 20.41
C ARG A 141 19.47 -3.09 19.21
N PRO A 142 18.45 -2.45 18.61
CA PRO A 142 18.66 -1.54 17.48
C PRO A 142 19.41 -0.28 17.91
N ARG A 143 19.92 0.47 16.92
CA ARG A 143 20.56 1.76 17.17
C ARG A 143 19.54 2.78 17.72
N ARG A 144 18.44 2.96 16.99
CA ARG A 144 17.31 3.82 17.37
C ARG A 144 16.14 3.03 17.90
N ASP A 145 15.23 3.70 18.60
CA ASP A 145 13.96 3.10 19.01
C ASP A 145 13.19 2.57 17.79
N LEU A 146 12.56 1.40 17.96
CA LEU A 146 11.59 0.89 17.01
C LEU A 146 10.21 0.90 17.68
N VAL A 147 9.24 1.55 17.05
CA VAL A 147 7.82 1.42 17.41
C VAL A 147 7.19 0.46 16.42
N ILE A 148 6.68 -0.65 16.92
CA ILE A 148 5.98 -1.65 16.12
C ILE A 148 4.48 -1.41 16.29
N ALA A 149 3.75 -1.34 15.18
CA ALA A 149 2.30 -1.23 15.19
C ALA A 149 1.66 -2.25 14.24
N PHE A 150 0.73 -3.06 14.76
CA PHE A 150 -0.16 -3.88 13.94
C PHE A 150 -1.55 -3.29 14.03
N THR A 151 -2.08 -2.83 12.90
CA THR A 151 -3.32 -2.04 12.83
C THR A 151 -4.51 -2.90 12.44
N ALA A 152 -5.70 -2.45 12.82
CA ALA A 152 -6.97 -2.93 12.29
C ALA A 152 -7.43 -2.02 11.14
N ASP A 153 -8.45 -2.44 10.38
CA ASP A 153 -9.23 -1.59 9.48
C ASP A 153 -8.50 -0.92 8.30
N GLU A 154 -7.32 -1.37 7.90
CA GLU A 154 -6.60 -0.76 6.76
C GLU A 154 -7.38 -0.94 5.46
N GLU A 155 -7.88 -2.16 5.22
CA GLU A 155 -8.56 -2.59 3.99
C GLU A 155 -9.96 -1.96 3.80
N ALA A 156 -10.31 -0.98 4.62
CA ALA A 156 -11.54 -0.20 4.50
C ALA A 156 -11.32 1.30 4.73
N SER A 157 -11.27 1.75 5.99
CA SER A 157 -11.34 3.18 6.32
C SER A 157 -10.24 3.69 7.24
N ALA A 158 -9.47 2.77 7.82
CA ALA A 158 -8.49 3.01 8.88
C ALA A 158 -9.05 3.69 10.14
N GLU A 159 -10.37 3.88 10.25
CA GLU A 159 -11.04 4.61 11.33
C GLU A 159 -10.87 3.92 12.69
N ASP A 160 -10.94 2.60 12.73
CA ASP A 160 -10.65 1.82 13.94
C ASP A 160 -9.15 1.49 14.08
N GLY A 161 -8.38 1.79 13.04
CA GLY A 161 -7.00 1.41 12.82
C GLY A 161 -5.97 2.49 13.12
N SER A 162 -5.05 2.68 12.17
CA SER A 162 -4.06 3.75 12.17
C SER A 162 -4.68 5.16 12.30
N GLY A 163 -5.93 5.33 11.83
CA GLY A 163 -6.76 6.51 12.01
C GLY A 163 -6.91 6.87 13.49
N PHE A 164 -7.49 5.93 14.25
CA PHE A 164 -7.66 6.01 15.69
C PHE A 164 -6.33 6.14 16.44
N LEU A 165 -5.30 5.39 16.03
CA LEU A 165 -3.98 5.46 16.66
C LEU A 165 -3.35 6.85 16.54
N ALA A 166 -3.42 7.47 15.37
CA ALA A 166 -2.89 8.81 15.18
C ALA A 166 -3.76 9.91 15.82
N ASP A 167 -5.08 9.71 15.93
CA ASP A 167 -5.97 10.73 16.51
C ASP A 167 -6.02 10.69 18.05
N GLU A 168 -6.00 9.51 18.67
CA GLU A 168 -6.19 9.34 20.12
C GLU A 168 -4.95 8.79 20.86
N HIS A 169 -4.01 8.16 20.14
CA HIS A 169 -2.84 7.49 20.72
C HIS A 169 -1.50 8.00 20.15
N ALA A 170 -1.47 9.22 19.58
CA ALA A 170 -0.28 9.83 19.00
C ALA A 170 0.98 9.78 19.90
N GLY A 171 0.80 9.83 21.23
CA GLY A 171 1.89 9.75 22.20
C GLY A 171 2.70 8.45 22.15
N LEU A 172 2.14 7.34 21.63
CA LEU A 172 2.89 6.08 21.46
C LEU A 172 3.95 6.19 20.35
N PHE A 173 3.75 7.12 19.42
CA PHE A 173 4.61 7.37 18.26
C PHE A 173 5.53 8.58 18.47
N GLU A 174 5.63 9.10 19.70
CA GLU A 174 6.52 10.22 20.00
C GLU A 174 7.97 9.86 19.64
N GLY A 175 8.63 10.79 18.93
CA GLY A 175 9.98 10.61 18.41
C GLY A 175 10.09 9.84 17.08
N CYS A 176 9.01 9.25 16.56
CA CYS A 176 9.02 8.65 15.23
C CYS A 176 9.09 9.74 14.16
N THR A 177 10.12 9.71 13.31
CA THR A 177 10.25 10.64 12.17
C THR A 177 10.10 9.95 10.82
N GLU A 178 10.33 8.65 10.80
CA GLU A 178 10.25 7.80 9.61
C GLU A 178 9.46 6.52 9.93
N GLY A 179 8.90 5.90 8.90
CA GLY A 179 8.17 4.64 9.01
C GLY A 179 8.42 3.73 7.82
N ILE A 180 8.37 2.41 8.04
CA ILE A 180 8.24 1.41 6.98
C ILE A 180 6.95 0.62 7.13
N SER A 181 6.38 0.23 5.99
CA SER A 181 5.07 -0.41 5.88
C SER A 181 4.99 -1.43 4.74
N GLU A 182 3.78 -1.80 4.37
CA GLU A 182 3.46 -2.68 3.25
C GLU A 182 4.00 -2.21 1.89
N SER A 183 3.85 -3.06 0.87
CA SER A 183 4.04 -2.71 -0.54
C SER A 183 5.42 -2.12 -0.89
N GLY A 184 6.37 -3.00 -1.23
CA GLY A 184 7.68 -2.61 -1.76
C GLY A 184 8.75 -3.65 -1.45
N ALA A 185 9.91 -3.52 -2.07
CA ALA A 185 11.05 -4.45 -1.99
C ALA A 185 10.74 -5.91 -2.39
N PHE A 186 9.61 -6.19 -3.04
CA PHE A 186 9.37 -7.47 -3.70
C PHE A 186 10.10 -7.54 -5.04
N THR A 187 10.34 -8.73 -5.58
CA THR A 187 10.91 -8.88 -6.93
C THR A 187 9.84 -8.70 -8.01
N PHE A 188 10.06 -7.74 -8.90
CA PHE A 188 9.39 -7.60 -10.18
C PHE A 188 10.26 -8.18 -11.29
N HIS A 189 9.70 -9.08 -12.10
CA HIS A 189 10.37 -9.68 -13.26
C HIS A 189 9.83 -9.06 -14.55
N ASP A 190 10.73 -8.54 -15.39
CA ASP A 190 10.37 -7.93 -16.68
C ASP A 190 10.28 -8.95 -17.85
N GLY A 191 10.49 -10.24 -17.55
CA GLY A 191 10.53 -11.33 -18.54
C GLY A 191 11.85 -11.47 -19.30
N SER A 192 12.88 -10.70 -18.95
CA SER A 192 14.24 -10.81 -19.52
C SER A 192 15.26 -11.46 -18.58
N GLY A 193 14.79 -12.03 -17.47
CA GLY A 193 15.63 -12.54 -16.37
C GLY A 193 16.16 -11.46 -15.41
N ARG A 194 15.75 -10.18 -15.58
CA ARG A 194 16.12 -9.10 -14.65
C ARG A 194 15.21 -9.10 -13.42
N GLN A 195 15.82 -8.88 -12.26
CA GLN A 195 15.14 -8.72 -10.98
C GLN A 195 15.12 -7.24 -10.61
N ILE A 196 13.94 -6.63 -10.61
CA ILE A 196 13.75 -5.23 -10.20
C ILE A 196 13.09 -5.22 -8.82
N TYR A 197 13.59 -4.41 -7.89
CA TYR A 197 13.07 -4.30 -6.53
C TYR A 197 12.51 -2.89 -6.30
N PRO A 198 11.22 -2.65 -6.60
CA PRO A 198 10.58 -1.36 -6.35
C PRO A 198 10.48 -1.07 -4.85
N ILE A 199 11.11 -0.01 -4.34
CA ILE A 199 10.95 0.45 -2.94
C ILE A 199 10.05 1.68 -2.94
N ALA A 200 8.93 1.61 -2.22
CA ALA A 200 7.94 2.68 -2.28
C ALA A 200 8.41 3.91 -1.49
N ALA A 201 8.35 5.07 -2.13
CA ALA A 201 8.65 6.38 -1.57
C ALA A 201 7.61 7.42 -2.02
N GLY A 202 6.41 6.97 -2.35
CA GLY A 202 5.30 7.82 -2.71
C GLY A 202 4.02 7.02 -2.90
N GLU A 203 2.90 7.68 -2.72
CA GLU A 203 1.56 7.12 -2.88
C GLU A 203 0.66 8.16 -3.55
N ARG A 204 -0.25 7.70 -4.43
CA ARG A 204 -1.26 8.59 -4.98
C ARG A 204 -2.32 8.93 -3.93
N GLY A 205 -2.83 10.15 -4.04
CA GLY A 205 -4.03 10.57 -3.32
C GLY A 205 -5.26 9.92 -3.92
N THR A 206 -6.22 9.60 -3.07
CA THR A 206 -7.51 9.07 -3.46
C THR A 206 -8.50 10.23 -3.47
N GLY A 207 -9.19 10.42 -4.60
CA GLY A 207 -10.18 11.47 -4.78
C GLY A 207 -11.41 10.90 -5.46
N TRP A 208 -12.10 9.97 -4.79
CA TRP A 208 -13.34 9.41 -5.32
C TRP A 208 -14.43 10.47 -5.27
N LEU A 209 -15.12 10.64 -6.39
CA LEU A 209 -16.06 11.75 -6.57
C LEU A 209 -17.48 11.24 -6.60
N LYS A 210 -18.40 12.02 -6.05
CA LYS A 210 -19.83 11.92 -6.34
C LYS A 210 -20.25 13.15 -7.13
N LEU A 211 -20.79 12.92 -8.32
CA LEU A 211 -21.29 13.95 -9.22
C LEU A 211 -22.82 13.94 -9.20
N THR A 212 -23.44 15.10 -9.05
CA THR A 212 -24.90 15.24 -9.02
C THR A 212 -25.34 16.29 -10.04
N ALA A 213 -26.22 15.89 -10.96
CA ALA A 213 -26.89 16.82 -11.87
C ALA A 213 -28.37 16.92 -11.50
N ARG A 214 -28.88 18.15 -11.40
CA ARG A 214 -30.30 18.41 -11.17
C ARG A 214 -30.98 18.98 -12.40
N GLY A 215 -32.25 18.63 -12.56
CA GLY A 215 -33.05 18.96 -13.72
C GLY A 215 -34.54 19.05 -13.41
N ARG A 216 -35.33 19.30 -14.44
CA ARG A 216 -36.79 19.36 -14.32
C ARG A 216 -37.38 18.01 -14.70
N ALA A 217 -38.05 17.35 -13.76
CA ALA A 217 -38.79 16.13 -14.04
C ALA A 217 -39.94 16.40 -15.04
N GLY A 218 -40.28 15.42 -15.88
CA GLY A 218 -41.36 15.59 -16.84
C GLY A 218 -41.61 14.39 -17.74
N HIS A 219 -42.63 14.48 -18.58
CA HIS A 219 -42.92 13.43 -19.57
C HIS A 219 -41.89 13.47 -20.71
N GLY A 220 -41.38 12.31 -21.12
CA GLY A 220 -40.32 12.18 -22.14
C GLY A 220 -40.66 12.77 -23.51
N SER A 221 -41.94 12.93 -23.83
CA SER A 221 -42.39 13.56 -25.09
C SER A 221 -42.42 15.09 -25.09
N LYS A 222 -42.14 15.74 -23.95
CA LYS A 222 -42.17 17.21 -23.82
C LYS A 222 -40.77 17.79 -23.99
N VAL A 223 -40.70 19.02 -24.51
CA VAL A 223 -39.43 19.77 -24.61
C VAL A 223 -38.86 20.01 -23.22
N ASN A 224 -37.63 19.55 -22.98
CA ASN A 224 -36.92 19.74 -21.72
C ASN A 224 -35.46 20.12 -21.97
N ARG A 225 -35.10 21.36 -21.61
CA ARG A 225 -33.72 21.88 -21.72
C ARG A 225 -32.93 21.73 -20.42
N SER A 226 -33.57 21.27 -19.36
CA SER A 226 -32.99 21.06 -18.03
C SER A 226 -33.00 19.57 -17.69
N ASN A 227 -32.45 18.75 -18.57
CA ASN A 227 -32.43 17.30 -18.41
C ASN A 227 -31.19 16.88 -17.60
N ALA A 228 -31.41 16.34 -16.40
CA ALA A 228 -30.34 15.90 -15.51
C ALA A 228 -29.43 14.84 -16.15
N VAL A 229 -30.02 13.88 -16.88
CA VAL A 229 -29.29 12.80 -17.56
C VAL A 229 -28.34 13.37 -18.61
N THR A 230 -28.81 14.27 -19.46
CA THR A 230 -28.00 14.85 -20.53
C THR A 230 -26.86 15.71 -19.97
N ARG A 231 -27.12 16.49 -18.91
CA ARG A 231 -26.11 17.31 -18.23
C ARG A 231 -25.00 16.44 -17.65
N LEU A 232 -25.37 15.44 -16.87
CA LEU A 232 -24.42 14.54 -16.22
C LEU A 232 -23.63 13.73 -17.26
N ALA A 233 -24.31 13.15 -18.25
CA ALA A 233 -23.66 12.37 -19.30
C ALA A 233 -22.62 13.19 -20.07
N ALA A 234 -22.90 14.47 -20.33
CA ALA A 234 -21.93 15.36 -20.98
C ALA A 234 -20.71 15.64 -20.10
N ALA A 235 -20.89 15.81 -18.78
CA ALA A 235 -19.78 15.97 -17.84
C ALA A 235 -18.92 14.71 -17.73
N ILE A 236 -19.56 13.54 -17.57
CA ILE A 236 -18.88 12.24 -17.51
C ILE A 236 -18.08 11.99 -18.78
N ALA A 237 -18.66 12.25 -19.96
CA ALA A 237 -17.96 12.08 -21.23
C ALA A 237 -16.73 12.99 -21.34
N ARG A 238 -16.80 14.24 -20.84
CA ARG A 238 -15.64 15.14 -20.78
C ARG A 238 -14.58 14.64 -19.80
N ILE A 239 -14.97 14.08 -18.65
CA ILE A 239 -14.05 13.49 -17.66
C ILE A 239 -13.33 12.28 -18.24
N GLY A 240 -14.09 11.31 -18.78
CA GLY A 240 -13.51 10.08 -19.33
C GLY A 240 -12.67 10.28 -20.59
N ALA A 241 -12.85 11.39 -21.31
CA ALA A 241 -12.04 11.74 -22.48
C ALA A 241 -10.89 12.70 -22.14
N HIS A 242 -10.70 13.09 -20.87
CA HIS A 242 -9.65 14.04 -20.51
C HIS A 242 -8.28 13.37 -20.42
N GLU A 243 -7.37 13.79 -21.30
CA GLU A 243 -5.95 13.45 -21.20
C GLU A 243 -5.27 14.34 -20.15
N TRP A 244 -4.79 13.71 -19.08
CA TRP A 244 -4.06 14.40 -18.04
C TRP A 244 -2.61 14.69 -18.48
N PRO A 245 -2.08 15.88 -18.17
CA PRO A 245 -0.72 16.23 -18.52
C PRO A 245 0.29 15.42 -17.70
N VAL A 246 1.47 15.17 -18.27
CA VAL A 246 2.59 14.54 -17.54
C VAL A 246 3.03 15.44 -16.40
N ARG A 247 3.15 14.84 -15.21
CA ARG A 247 3.59 15.46 -13.97
C ARG A 247 4.49 14.46 -13.24
N LEU A 248 5.81 14.66 -13.32
CA LEU A 248 6.75 13.78 -12.65
C LEU A 248 7.04 14.29 -11.24
N THR A 249 6.68 13.50 -10.23
CA THR A 249 7.15 13.74 -8.86
C THR A 249 8.63 13.36 -8.72
N PRO A 250 9.33 13.79 -7.65
CA PRO A 250 10.72 13.39 -7.42
C PRO A 250 10.92 11.87 -7.44
N THR A 251 10.02 11.10 -6.81
CA THR A 251 10.09 9.62 -6.80
C THR A 251 9.93 9.04 -8.20
N VAL A 252 8.93 9.49 -8.97
CA VAL A 252 8.67 8.96 -10.32
C VAL A 252 9.77 9.35 -11.29
N ARG A 253 10.33 10.56 -11.18
CA ARG A 253 11.50 10.98 -11.96
C ARG A 253 12.70 10.08 -11.67
N ALA A 254 13.00 9.83 -10.40
CA ALA A 254 14.09 8.94 -10.00
C ALA A 254 13.88 7.50 -10.50
N ALA A 255 12.64 6.98 -10.42
CA ALA A 255 12.27 5.68 -10.96
C ALA A 255 12.52 5.58 -12.48
N LEU A 256 12.06 6.57 -13.25
CA LEU A 256 12.27 6.62 -14.69
C LEU A 256 13.75 6.75 -15.06
N THR A 257 14.54 7.51 -14.29
CA THR A 257 15.99 7.60 -14.48
C THR A 257 16.68 6.25 -14.26
N GLU A 258 16.38 5.55 -13.17
CA GLU A 258 16.95 4.24 -12.86
C GLU A 258 16.55 3.18 -13.90
N LEU A 259 15.27 3.15 -14.28
CA LEU A 259 14.77 2.25 -15.32
C LEU A 259 15.40 2.57 -16.68
N ALA A 260 15.51 3.84 -17.07
CA ALA A 260 16.17 4.21 -18.33
C ALA A 260 17.63 3.75 -18.35
N ALA A 261 18.36 3.92 -17.24
CA ALA A 261 19.75 3.45 -17.11
C ALA A 261 19.84 1.91 -17.21
N LEU A 262 18.96 1.20 -16.51
CA LEU A 262 18.90 -0.27 -16.53
C LEU A 262 18.62 -0.82 -17.94
N TYR A 263 17.74 -0.15 -18.69
CA TYR A 263 17.36 -0.53 -20.05
C TYR A 263 18.29 0.09 -21.13
N LYS A 264 19.28 0.90 -20.73
CA LYS A 264 20.23 1.59 -21.61
C LYS A 264 19.53 2.48 -22.65
N ILE A 265 18.52 3.21 -22.20
CA ILE A 265 17.75 4.18 -22.99
C ILE A 265 18.15 5.58 -22.51
N GLU A 266 18.42 6.51 -23.42
CA GLU A 266 18.53 7.93 -23.09
C GLU A 266 17.12 8.53 -22.95
N PRO A 267 16.71 8.99 -21.74
CA PRO A 267 15.38 9.53 -21.53
C PRO A 267 15.36 11.06 -21.75
N ASP A 268 14.24 11.58 -22.24
CA ASP A 268 13.89 13.00 -22.12
C ASP A 268 12.73 13.11 -21.12
N LEU A 269 13.05 13.46 -19.88
CA LEU A 269 12.07 13.54 -18.78
C LEU A 269 11.46 14.93 -18.61
N ASP A 270 11.86 15.88 -19.46
CA ASP A 270 11.36 17.26 -19.42
C ASP A 270 10.35 17.52 -20.56
N ASP A 271 10.32 16.65 -21.58
CA ASP A 271 9.31 16.59 -22.62
C ASP A 271 8.26 15.49 -22.36
N PRO A 272 6.94 15.79 -22.31
CA PRO A 272 5.89 14.79 -22.18
C PRO A 272 5.95 13.65 -23.21
N ASP A 273 6.25 13.97 -24.48
CA ASP A 273 6.37 12.96 -25.54
C ASP A 273 7.61 12.07 -25.32
N GLY A 274 8.66 12.64 -24.71
CA GLY A 274 9.85 11.92 -24.25
C GLY A 274 9.53 10.89 -23.16
N VAL A 275 8.69 11.27 -22.19
CA VAL A 275 8.22 10.38 -21.12
C VAL A 275 7.38 9.23 -21.68
N ASP A 276 6.40 9.53 -22.53
CA ASP A 276 5.56 8.50 -23.15
C ASP A 276 6.37 7.58 -24.08
N GLY A 277 7.34 8.15 -24.80
CA GLY A 277 8.29 7.40 -25.61
C GLY A 277 9.19 6.48 -24.79
N LEU A 278 9.54 6.85 -23.55
CA LEU A 278 10.26 5.98 -22.61
C LEU A 278 9.35 4.85 -22.12
N LEU A 279 8.12 5.15 -21.68
CA LEU A 279 7.15 4.14 -21.23
C LEU A 279 6.96 3.05 -22.29
N GLY A 280 6.80 3.43 -23.56
CA GLY A 280 6.67 2.48 -24.67
C GLY A 280 7.89 1.58 -24.90
N LYS A 281 9.08 1.97 -24.42
CA LYS A 281 10.33 1.20 -24.55
C LYS A 281 10.67 0.34 -23.33
N LEU A 282 10.05 0.60 -22.18
CA LEU A 282 10.29 -0.16 -20.94
C LEU A 282 9.63 -1.54 -20.93
N GLY A 283 8.73 -1.82 -21.88
CA GLY A 283 8.02 -3.10 -21.94
C GLY A 283 7.22 -3.33 -20.65
N PRO A 284 7.24 -4.55 -20.06
CA PRO A 284 6.50 -4.84 -18.83
C PRO A 284 6.83 -3.93 -17.64
N ALA A 285 8.08 -3.44 -17.52
CA ALA A 285 8.47 -2.57 -16.42
C ALA A 285 7.81 -1.18 -16.45
N ALA A 286 7.18 -0.79 -17.57
CA ALA A 286 6.36 0.41 -17.62
C ALA A 286 5.23 0.39 -16.57
N ALA A 287 4.71 -0.79 -16.22
CA ALA A 287 3.67 -0.97 -15.22
C ALA A 287 4.05 -0.43 -13.83
N LEU A 288 5.35 -0.34 -13.52
CA LEU A 288 5.84 0.21 -12.24
C LEU A 288 5.69 1.73 -12.13
N VAL A 289 5.53 2.45 -13.24
CA VAL A 289 5.60 3.92 -13.29
C VAL A 289 4.44 4.57 -14.04
N GLU A 290 3.89 3.92 -15.06
CA GLU A 290 2.82 4.43 -15.92
C GLU A 290 1.59 4.96 -15.14
N PRO A 291 1.09 4.28 -14.09
CA PRO A 291 -0.05 4.80 -13.32
C PRO A 291 0.23 6.10 -12.55
N THR A 292 1.49 6.52 -12.47
CA THR A 292 1.96 7.59 -11.58
C THR A 292 2.63 8.77 -12.28
N VAL A 293 2.70 8.74 -13.62
CA VAL A 293 3.19 9.90 -14.39
C VAL A 293 2.13 10.99 -14.56
N ARG A 294 0.87 10.71 -14.21
CA ARG A 294 -0.30 11.58 -14.40
C ARG A 294 -1.31 11.45 -13.25
N ASN A 295 -2.15 12.47 -13.08
CA ASN A 295 -3.45 12.32 -12.42
C ASN A 295 -4.37 11.43 -13.29
N SER A 296 -5.46 10.92 -12.72
CA SER A 296 -6.46 10.15 -13.47
C SER A 296 -7.85 10.33 -12.90
N ALA A 297 -8.88 10.23 -13.76
CA ALA A 297 -10.28 10.27 -13.35
C ALA A 297 -11.09 9.33 -14.25
N ASN A 298 -11.54 8.20 -13.70
CA ASN A 298 -12.26 7.16 -14.43
C ASN A 298 -13.71 7.09 -13.96
N PRO A 299 -14.71 7.36 -14.81
CA PRO A 299 -16.11 7.14 -14.45
C PRO A 299 -16.40 5.66 -14.19
N THR A 300 -16.99 5.35 -13.04
CA THR A 300 -17.21 3.97 -12.59
C THR A 300 -18.68 3.61 -12.37
N MET A 301 -19.52 4.57 -12.00
CA MET A 301 -20.95 4.34 -11.76
C MET A 301 -21.81 5.46 -12.33
N LEU A 302 -23.01 5.11 -12.79
CA LEU A 302 -24.02 6.05 -13.29
C LEU A 302 -25.42 5.54 -12.92
N ASP A 303 -26.19 6.37 -12.21
CA ASP A 303 -27.57 6.07 -11.84
C ASP A 303 -28.51 7.23 -12.22
N ALA A 304 -29.55 6.94 -13.00
CA ALA A 304 -30.57 7.91 -13.37
C ALA A 304 -31.86 7.28 -13.93
N GLY A 305 -33.00 7.75 -13.42
CA GLY A 305 -34.33 7.43 -13.96
C GLY A 305 -34.82 6.03 -13.61
N TYR A 306 -36.13 5.83 -13.75
CA TYR A 306 -36.81 4.57 -13.38
C TYR A 306 -37.87 4.12 -14.41
N LYS A 307 -38.15 4.94 -15.43
CA LYS A 307 -39.14 4.64 -16.47
C LYS A 307 -38.86 5.43 -17.75
N VAL A 308 -38.89 4.75 -18.89
CA VAL A 308 -38.49 5.30 -20.21
C VAL A 308 -39.21 6.58 -20.62
N ASN A 309 -40.48 6.76 -20.25
CA ASN A 309 -41.27 7.94 -20.61
C ASN A 309 -41.27 9.04 -19.53
N VAL A 310 -40.38 8.95 -18.54
CA VAL A 310 -40.22 9.92 -17.45
C VAL A 310 -38.79 10.45 -17.46
N ILE A 311 -38.65 11.76 -17.62
CA ILE A 311 -37.40 12.48 -17.43
C ILE A 311 -37.18 12.62 -15.92
N PRO A 312 -36.07 12.12 -15.34
CA PRO A 312 -35.81 12.26 -13.92
C PRO A 312 -35.42 13.70 -13.54
N GLY A 313 -35.66 14.07 -12.29
CA GLY A 313 -35.22 15.35 -11.73
C GLY A 313 -33.75 15.36 -11.31
N GLU A 314 -33.12 14.19 -11.21
CA GLU A 314 -31.76 14.01 -10.74
C GLU A 314 -31.06 12.87 -11.50
N ALA A 315 -29.75 12.98 -11.63
CA ALA A 315 -28.86 11.92 -12.07
C ALA A 315 -27.59 11.98 -11.20
N VAL A 316 -27.04 10.83 -10.83
CA VAL A 316 -25.85 10.71 -9.97
C VAL A 316 -24.82 9.82 -10.65
N ALA A 317 -23.53 10.15 -10.51
CA ALA A 317 -22.43 9.31 -10.96
C ALA A 317 -21.27 9.32 -9.98
N TYR A 318 -20.42 8.30 -10.09
CA TYR A 318 -19.19 8.18 -9.33
C TYR A 318 -18.00 8.04 -10.27
N VAL A 319 -16.88 8.64 -9.85
CA VAL A 319 -15.62 8.66 -10.61
C VAL A 319 -14.50 8.28 -9.64
N ASP A 320 -13.70 7.28 -10.00
CA ASP A 320 -12.43 7.00 -9.33
C ASP A 320 -11.40 8.03 -9.79
N GLY A 321 -11.18 9.02 -8.95
CA GLY A 321 -10.14 10.02 -9.11
C GLY A 321 -8.88 9.64 -8.33
N ARG A 322 -7.72 9.83 -8.94
CA ARG A 322 -6.41 9.69 -8.30
C ARG A 322 -5.54 10.87 -8.67
N TYR A 323 -4.86 11.43 -7.69
CA TYR A 323 -3.97 12.58 -7.89
C TYR A 323 -2.57 12.31 -7.34
N LEU A 324 -1.58 12.91 -7.98
CA LEU A 324 -0.18 12.78 -7.59
C LEU A 324 0.12 13.68 -6.38
N PRO A 325 1.22 13.40 -5.65
CA PRO A 325 1.79 14.35 -4.69
C PRO A 325 1.94 15.76 -5.28
N GLY A 326 1.34 16.75 -4.61
CA GLY A 326 1.29 18.14 -5.09
C GLY A 326 0.31 18.42 -6.24
N GLY A 327 -0.43 17.40 -6.72
CA GLY A 327 -1.33 17.49 -7.87
C GLY A 327 -2.80 17.71 -7.54
N GLU A 328 -3.19 17.82 -6.26
CA GLU A 328 -4.60 17.92 -5.87
C GLU A 328 -5.27 19.19 -6.40
N ASP A 329 -4.61 20.35 -6.33
CA ASP A 329 -5.20 21.61 -6.79
C ASP A 329 -5.45 21.61 -8.32
N GLU A 330 -4.51 21.05 -9.09
CA GLU A 330 -4.68 20.83 -10.53
C GLU A 330 -5.84 19.88 -10.81
N PHE A 331 -5.95 18.82 -10.01
CA PHE A 331 -7.03 17.83 -10.10
C PHE A 331 -8.41 18.48 -9.87
N ARG A 332 -8.57 19.24 -8.79
CA ARG A 332 -9.81 19.95 -8.44
C ARG A 332 -10.21 20.98 -9.50
N THR A 333 -9.25 21.83 -9.90
CA THR A 333 -9.48 22.87 -10.92
C THR A 333 -9.90 22.26 -12.25
N THR A 334 -9.31 21.13 -12.60
CA THR A 334 -9.66 20.37 -13.80
C THR A 334 -11.06 19.81 -13.72
N LEU A 335 -11.45 19.22 -12.58
CA LEU A 335 -12.82 18.73 -12.37
C LEU A 335 -13.85 19.85 -12.45
N ASP A 336 -13.63 21.00 -11.80
CA ASP A 336 -14.55 22.15 -11.86
C ASP A 336 -14.81 22.59 -13.31
N ARG A 337 -13.75 22.62 -14.12
CA ARG A 337 -13.86 22.94 -15.56
C ARG A 337 -14.60 21.85 -16.33
N LEU A 338 -14.37 20.58 -16.03
CA LEU A 338 -14.95 19.45 -16.75
C LEU A 338 -16.42 19.22 -16.36
N THR A 339 -16.82 19.44 -15.11
CA THR A 339 -18.23 19.34 -14.69
C THR A 339 -19.04 20.54 -15.17
N GLY A 340 -18.46 21.74 -15.14
CA GLY A 340 -19.14 22.97 -15.51
C GLY A 340 -20.24 23.37 -14.53
N PRO A 341 -21.05 24.39 -14.85
CA PRO A 341 -21.97 25.01 -13.87
C PRO A 341 -23.25 24.20 -13.59
N ASP A 342 -23.50 23.12 -14.33
CA ASP A 342 -24.75 22.35 -14.28
C ASP A 342 -24.62 21.02 -13.51
N VAL A 343 -23.41 20.69 -13.04
CA VAL A 343 -23.10 19.45 -12.32
C VAL A 343 -22.26 19.78 -11.10
N ASP A 344 -22.82 19.52 -9.92
CA ASP A 344 -22.11 19.64 -8.65
C ASP A 344 -21.26 18.39 -8.43
N TRP A 345 -20.12 18.53 -7.75
CA TRP A 345 -19.33 17.39 -7.31
C TRP A 345 -18.79 17.60 -5.90
N GLU A 346 -18.61 16.49 -5.18
CA GLU A 346 -17.97 16.44 -3.88
C GLU A 346 -17.06 15.21 -3.81
N PHE A 347 -16.06 15.25 -2.92
CA PHE A 347 -15.32 14.04 -2.59
C PHE A 347 -16.23 13.09 -1.82
N HIS A 348 -16.48 11.92 -2.39
CA HIS A 348 -17.11 10.81 -1.71
C HIS A 348 -16.14 10.14 -0.73
N HIS A 349 -14.87 10.02 -1.15
CA HIS A 349 -13.74 9.60 -0.32
C HIS A 349 -12.52 10.43 -0.70
N ARG A 350 -11.71 10.81 0.29
CA ARG A 350 -10.52 11.64 0.06
C ARG A 350 -9.38 11.24 0.98
N GLU A 351 -8.23 11.00 0.38
CA GLU A 351 -6.98 10.73 1.09
C GLU A 351 -5.83 11.48 0.46
N ALA A 352 -4.91 11.96 1.30
CA ALA A 352 -3.72 12.63 0.84
C ALA A 352 -2.84 11.74 -0.05
N ALA A 353 -2.09 12.40 -0.94
CA ALA A 353 -0.97 11.78 -1.64
C ALA A 353 0.29 11.93 -0.79
N LEU A 354 1.18 10.93 -0.79
CA LEU A 354 2.41 10.94 -0.01
C LEU A 354 3.64 11.00 -0.91
N GLN A 355 4.69 11.65 -0.42
CA GLN A 355 5.97 11.75 -1.09
C GLN A 355 7.09 11.73 -0.05
N SER A 356 7.94 10.71 -0.16
CA SER A 356 9.09 10.53 0.72
C SER A 356 10.39 10.80 -0.05
N PRO A 357 11.45 11.27 0.64
CA PRO A 357 12.73 11.58 0.00
C PRO A 357 13.51 10.31 -0.35
N VAL A 358 13.69 10.06 -1.65
CA VAL A 358 14.49 8.93 -2.18
C VAL A 358 16.00 9.07 -1.92
N GLU A 359 16.46 10.29 -1.64
CA GLU A 359 17.87 10.60 -1.29
C GLU A 359 18.17 10.46 0.21
N SER A 360 17.20 10.00 1.01
CA SER A 360 17.39 9.87 2.45
C SER A 360 18.35 8.73 2.82
N ALA A 361 18.98 8.86 3.99
CA ALA A 361 19.79 7.78 4.55
C ALA A 361 18.98 6.49 4.76
N THR A 362 17.69 6.62 5.09
CA THR A 362 16.78 5.48 5.29
C THR A 362 16.49 4.76 3.98
N PHE A 363 16.20 5.48 2.90
CA PHE A 363 16.05 4.86 1.58
C PHE A 363 17.34 4.17 1.12
N ALA A 364 18.49 4.81 1.32
CA ALA A 364 19.79 4.21 1.01
C ALA A 364 20.07 2.91 1.80
N ARG A 365 19.63 2.83 3.06
CA ARG A 365 19.78 1.62 3.89
C ARG A 365 18.84 0.49 3.48
N MET A 366 17.60 0.82 3.08
CA MET A 366 16.68 -0.17 2.50
C MET A 366 17.25 -0.76 1.21
N ARG A 367 17.76 0.11 0.31
CA ARG A 367 18.47 -0.29 -0.90
C ARG A 367 19.65 -1.23 -0.58
N ALA A 368 20.53 -0.81 0.32
CA ALA A 368 21.70 -1.60 0.70
C ALA A 368 21.33 -2.96 1.30
N ALA A 369 20.24 -3.04 2.07
CA ALA A 369 19.76 -4.31 2.62
C ALA A 369 19.27 -5.26 1.51
N VAL A 370 18.53 -4.77 0.51
CA VAL A 370 18.11 -5.57 -0.64
C VAL A 370 19.32 -6.04 -1.44
N GLU A 371 20.24 -5.14 -1.79
CA GLU A 371 21.43 -5.43 -2.61
C GLU A 371 22.39 -6.43 -1.93
N GLU A 372 22.42 -6.49 -0.60
CA GLU A 372 23.22 -7.46 0.16
C GLU A 372 22.74 -8.91 -0.05
N PHE A 373 21.42 -9.14 -0.12
CA PHE A 373 20.82 -10.47 -0.30
C PHE A 373 20.38 -10.77 -1.73
N ALA A 374 20.35 -9.74 -2.59
CA ALA A 374 20.07 -9.83 -4.02
C ALA A 374 21.08 -8.98 -4.82
N PRO A 375 22.35 -9.43 -4.92
CA PRO A 375 23.42 -8.65 -5.58
C PRO A 375 23.23 -8.44 -7.09
N GLU A 376 22.38 -9.25 -7.72
CA GLU A 376 21.97 -9.12 -9.13
C GLU A 376 20.66 -8.33 -9.29
N GLY A 377 20.04 -7.92 -8.17
CA GLY A 377 18.80 -7.16 -8.12
C GLY A 377 19.04 -5.67 -8.36
N HIS A 378 18.08 -5.02 -9.01
CA HIS A 378 18.10 -3.59 -9.27
C HIS A 378 17.02 -2.88 -8.46
N VAL A 379 17.41 -2.14 -7.44
CA VAL A 379 16.48 -1.33 -6.66
C VAL A 379 16.07 -0.09 -7.45
N VAL A 380 14.76 0.16 -7.53
CA VAL A 380 14.19 1.35 -8.16
C VAL A 380 13.22 2.04 -7.19
N PRO A 381 13.21 3.37 -7.11
CA PRO A 381 12.13 4.07 -6.42
C PRO A 381 10.77 3.73 -7.02
N PHE A 382 9.74 3.70 -6.19
CA PHE A 382 8.39 3.34 -6.61
C PHE A 382 7.37 4.30 -6.01
N CYS A 383 6.41 4.70 -6.82
CA CYS A 383 5.23 5.44 -6.36
C CYS A 383 4.04 4.50 -6.51
N MET A 384 3.38 4.20 -5.40
CA MET A 384 2.22 3.32 -5.41
C MET A 384 1.02 4.04 -6.03
N SER A 385 0.25 3.29 -6.82
CA SER A 385 -1.04 3.76 -7.35
C SER A 385 -2.15 3.78 -6.29
N GLY A 386 -2.04 2.90 -5.29
CA GLY A 386 -2.90 2.83 -4.10
C GLY A 386 -2.41 3.72 -2.96
N GLY A 387 -2.90 3.41 -1.75
CA GLY A 387 -2.50 4.05 -0.50
C GLY A 387 -2.32 3.00 0.59
N THR A 388 -1.67 3.40 1.68
CA THR A 388 -1.46 2.56 2.86
C THR A 388 -1.78 3.33 4.15
N ASP A 389 -1.71 2.65 5.29
CA ASP A 389 -1.75 3.27 6.61
C ASP A 389 -0.69 4.36 6.84
N ALA A 390 0.37 4.43 6.03
CA ALA A 390 1.34 5.54 6.08
C ALA A 390 0.66 6.91 5.94
N LYS A 391 -0.51 6.97 5.29
CA LYS A 391 -1.31 8.21 5.16
C LYS A 391 -1.78 8.72 6.51
N GLN A 392 -2.22 7.83 7.39
CA GLN A 392 -2.71 8.24 8.71
C GLN A 392 -1.56 8.65 9.62
N PHE A 393 -0.43 7.93 9.58
CA PHE A 393 0.76 8.28 10.34
C PHE A 393 1.47 9.53 9.82
N SER A 394 1.31 9.89 8.54
CA SER A 394 1.85 11.15 8.00
C SER A 394 1.28 12.39 8.69
N ARG A 395 0.08 12.30 9.27
CA ARG A 395 -0.54 13.36 10.09
C ARG A 395 0.26 13.66 11.36
N LEU A 396 1.05 12.71 11.84
CA LEU A 396 1.98 12.85 12.96
C LEU A 396 3.36 13.39 12.54
N GLY A 397 3.56 13.66 11.25
CA GLY A 397 4.85 14.07 10.69
C GLY A 397 5.80 12.91 10.35
N ILE A 398 5.31 11.67 10.35
CA ILE A 398 6.10 10.47 10.05
C ILE A 398 6.22 10.31 8.53
N THR A 399 7.44 10.24 8.03
CA THR A 399 7.73 9.97 6.61
C THR A 399 7.70 8.46 6.34
N GLY A 400 6.70 7.99 5.59
CA GLY A 400 6.50 6.56 5.31
C GLY A 400 7.21 6.05 4.04
N TYR A 401 7.69 4.82 4.09
CA TYR A 401 8.16 4.06 2.93
C TYR A 401 7.49 2.69 2.90
N GLY A 402 7.31 2.13 1.71
CA GLY A 402 6.83 0.75 1.56
C GLY A 402 7.99 -0.22 1.37
N PHE A 403 8.10 -1.19 2.28
CA PHE A 403 9.25 -2.08 2.39
C PHE A 403 8.86 -3.44 2.99
N SER A 404 8.26 -4.28 2.15
CA SER A 404 7.87 -5.67 2.45
C SER A 404 8.69 -6.65 1.59
N PRO A 405 9.98 -6.85 1.91
CA PRO A 405 10.93 -7.50 1.02
C PRO A 405 10.56 -8.95 0.74
N LEU A 406 10.46 -9.31 -0.54
CA LEU A 406 10.17 -10.69 -0.99
C LEU A 406 10.96 -11.01 -2.25
N LYS A 407 11.72 -12.11 -2.23
CA LYS A 407 12.37 -12.62 -3.43
C LYS A 407 11.49 -13.64 -4.13
N LEU A 408 10.75 -13.18 -5.13
CA LEU A 408 9.76 -14.00 -5.84
C LEU A 408 10.39 -14.71 -7.04
N PRO A 409 9.98 -15.95 -7.35
CA PRO A 409 10.47 -16.66 -8.53
C PRO A 409 9.93 -16.03 -9.83
N GLU A 410 10.65 -16.22 -10.94
CA GLU A 410 10.19 -15.78 -12.25
C GLU A 410 8.86 -16.48 -12.62
N GLY A 411 7.95 -15.74 -13.26
CA GLY A 411 6.60 -16.21 -13.58
C GLY A 411 5.61 -16.20 -12.42
N TYR A 412 6.02 -15.71 -11.25
CA TYR A 412 5.13 -15.50 -10.10
C TYR A 412 4.46 -14.12 -10.21
N ASP A 413 3.17 -14.11 -10.53
CA ASP A 413 2.40 -12.87 -10.72
C ASP A 413 1.97 -12.27 -9.37
N TYR A 414 2.90 -11.60 -8.70
CA TYR A 414 2.64 -10.94 -7.41
C TYR A 414 1.47 -9.94 -7.48
N GLY A 415 1.41 -9.15 -8.56
CA GLY A 415 0.37 -8.15 -8.75
C GLY A 415 -1.01 -8.77 -8.86
N ALA A 416 -1.15 -9.92 -9.53
CA ALA A 416 -2.42 -10.63 -9.62
C ALA A 416 -2.83 -11.34 -8.32
N LEU A 417 -1.89 -11.63 -7.41
CA LEU A 417 -2.19 -12.24 -6.11
C LEU A 417 -2.69 -11.22 -5.10
N PHE A 418 -2.31 -9.95 -5.24
CA PHE A 418 -2.83 -8.85 -4.42
C PHE A 418 -4.36 -8.76 -4.60
N HIS A 419 -5.11 -9.00 -3.52
CA HIS A 419 -6.57 -9.15 -3.49
C HIS A 419 -7.13 -10.28 -4.38
N GLY A 420 -6.27 -11.05 -5.04
CA GLY A 420 -6.62 -12.11 -5.99
C GLY A 420 -7.06 -13.41 -5.35
N VAL A 421 -7.55 -14.33 -6.19
CA VAL A 421 -7.82 -15.72 -5.83
C VAL A 421 -6.50 -16.49 -5.75
N ASP A 422 -6.44 -17.52 -4.89
CA ASP A 422 -5.27 -18.38 -4.70
C ASP A 422 -4.01 -17.61 -4.23
N GLU A 423 -4.22 -16.51 -3.48
CA GLU A 423 -3.14 -15.80 -2.80
C GLU A 423 -2.29 -16.76 -1.98
N ARG A 424 -0.97 -16.64 -2.14
CA ARG A 424 0.03 -17.46 -1.47
C ARG A 424 1.38 -16.76 -1.54
N VAL A 425 2.32 -17.18 -0.69
CA VAL A 425 3.69 -16.65 -0.67
C VAL A 425 4.73 -17.77 -0.61
N PRO A 426 5.82 -17.70 -1.40
CA PRO A 426 6.88 -18.69 -1.31
C PRO A 426 7.58 -18.66 0.04
N VAL A 427 7.86 -19.84 0.60
CA VAL A 427 8.61 -19.98 1.86
C VAL A 427 9.99 -19.32 1.74
N GLU A 428 10.70 -19.54 0.64
CA GLU A 428 12.00 -18.91 0.40
C GLU A 428 11.92 -17.37 0.25
N ALA A 429 10.77 -16.83 -0.17
CA ALA A 429 10.56 -15.39 -0.22
C ALA A 429 10.41 -14.80 1.19
N LEU A 430 9.74 -15.51 2.11
CA LEU A 430 9.66 -15.14 3.52
C LEU A 430 11.05 -15.17 4.18
N HIS A 431 11.83 -16.22 3.92
CA HIS A 431 13.20 -16.34 4.44
C HIS A 431 14.08 -15.18 3.97
N PHE A 432 14.04 -14.86 2.67
CA PHE A 432 14.72 -13.69 2.12
C PHE A 432 14.29 -12.40 2.83
N GLY A 433 12.98 -12.21 3.02
CA GLY A 433 12.43 -11.02 3.63
C GLY A 433 12.87 -10.82 5.08
N VAL A 434 12.93 -11.88 5.90
CA VAL A 434 13.46 -11.83 7.27
C VAL A 434 14.91 -11.35 7.29
N HIS A 435 15.75 -11.86 6.39
CA HIS A 435 17.16 -11.45 6.31
C HIS A 435 17.30 -9.97 5.92
N VAL A 436 16.56 -9.53 4.89
CA VAL A 436 16.59 -8.14 4.43
C VAL A 436 16.06 -7.20 5.51
N LEU A 437 14.97 -7.58 6.20
CA LEU A 437 14.35 -6.78 7.24
C LEU A 437 15.26 -6.66 8.48
N ASP A 438 15.85 -7.75 8.97
CA ASP A 438 16.87 -7.72 10.03
C ASP A 438 18.01 -6.77 9.66
N ARG A 439 18.53 -6.91 8.43
CA ARG A 439 19.66 -6.11 7.97
C ARG A 439 19.32 -4.63 7.89
N PHE A 440 18.14 -4.28 7.40
CA PHE A 440 17.67 -2.90 7.37
C PHE A 440 17.52 -2.35 8.79
N LEU A 441 16.72 -3.00 9.64
CA LEU A 441 16.38 -2.51 10.98
C LEU A 441 17.60 -2.36 11.89
N ARG A 442 18.61 -3.22 11.78
CA ARG A 442 19.88 -3.07 12.54
C ARG A 442 20.68 -1.84 12.15
N THR A 443 20.51 -1.33 10.93
CA THR A 443 21.32 -0.22 10.40
C THR A 443 20.56 1.08 10.19
N ALA A 444 19.25 1.05 10.41
CA ALA A 444 18.34 2.18 10.36
C ALA A 444 18.72 3.32 11.31
#